data_AF-A0A535KW39-F1
#
_entry.id   AF-A0A535KW39-F1
#
_cell.length_a   1.000
_cell.length_b   1.000
_cell.length_c   1.000
_cell.angle_alpha   90.00
_cell.angle_beta   90.00
_cell.angle_gamma   90.00
#
_symmetry.space_group_name_H-M   'P 1'
#
loop_
_entity.id
_entity.type
_entity.pdbx_description
1 polymer ?
#
loop_
_entity_poly.entity_id
_entity_poly.type
_entity_poly.pdbx_seq_one_letter_code
_entity_poly.pdbx_strand_id
1 'polypeptide(L)' 'MLQTEFEFTLPCGYIDAHGNLHRQGTMRLATALDEVEPLQDARVRVNEAYLSILLLSRVITRLGDISQVNPAIVEKLFS' A
#
# COMPACT_ATOMS: atom_id res chain seq x y z
N MET A 1 -22.13 9.80 8.29
CA MET A 1 -20.80 9.30 8.67
C MET A 1 -19.77 9.98 7.78
N LEU A 2 -18.56 10.25 8.28
CA LEU A 2 -17.47 10.80 7.47
C LEU A 2 -16.96 9.71 6.51
N GLN A 3 -16.80 10.05 5.23
CA GLN A 3 -16.15 9.15 4.28
C GLN A 3 -14.65 9.12 4.58
N THR A 4 -14.13 7.95 4.89
CA THR A 4 -12.71 7.74 5.23
C THR A 4 -12.00 6.85 4.23
N GLU A 5 -12.72 6.30 3.25
CA GLU A 5 -12.20 5.43 2.20
C GLU A 5 -12.40 6.02 0.81
N PHE A 6 -11.42 5.78 -0.06
CA PHE A 6 -11.31 6.36 -1.38
C PHE A 6 -10.85 5.30 -2.36
N GLU A 7 -11.52 5.22 -3.50
CA GLU A 7 -11.13 4.34 -4.59
C GLU A 7 -9.99 4.96 -5.41
N PHE A 8 -9.13 4.10 -5.94
CA PHE A 8 -8.07 4.49 -6.85
C PHE A 8 -7.88 3.44 -7.95
N THR A 9 -7.26 3.85 -9.06
CA THR A 9 -6.91 2.96 -10.16
C THR A 9 -5.41 3.03 -10.42
N LEU A 10 -4.73 1.89 -10.41
CA LEU A 10 -3.34 1.78 -10.83
C LEU A 10 -3.22 1.92 -12.36
N PRO A 11 -2.35 2.83 -12.87
CA PRO A 11 -2.16 3.01 -14.31
C PRO A 11 -1.67 1.75 -15.01
N CYS A 12 -0.75 1.00 -14.38
CA CYS A 12 -0.20 -0.25 -14.91
C CYS A 12 -0.91 -1.50 -14.35
N GLY A 13 -1.49 -1.39 -13.15
CA GLY A 13 -1.99 -2.53 -12.39
C GLY A 13 -0.89 -3.30 -11.67
N TYR A 14 -1.28 -4.33 -10.93
CA TYR A 14 -0.41 -5.29 -10.24
C TYR A 14 -0.75 -6.69 -10.72
N ILE A 15 0.26 -7.46 -11.12
CA ILE A 15 0.08 -8.87 -11.49
C ILE A 15 0.48 -9.73 -10.29
N ASP A 16 -0.45 -10.54 -9.80
CA ASP A 16 -0.19 -11.44 -8.68
C ASP A 16 0.54 -12.74 -9.10
N ALA A 17 0.81 -13.61 -8.14
CA ALA A 17 1.49 -14.89 -8.38
C ALA A 17 0.68 -15.87 -9.25
N HIS A 18 -0.61 -15.63 -9.43
CA HIS A 18 -1.51 -16.45 -10.25
C HIS A 18 -1.72 -15.84 -11.65
N GLY A 19 -1.12 -14.69 -11.95
CA GLY A 19 -1.25 -14.00 -13.22
C GLY A 19 -2.49 -13.10 -13.32
N ASN A 20 -3.19 -12.84 -12.21
CA ASN A 20 -4.35 -11.94 -12.22
C ASN A 20 -3.89 -10.48 -12.20
N LEU A 21 -4.54 -9.65 -13.04
CA LEU A 21 -4.29 -8.21 -13.11
C LEU A 21 -5.23 -7.44 -12.17
N HIS A 22 -4.65 -6.81 -11.15
CA HIS A 22 -5.35 -5.98 -10.17
C HIS A 22 -5.12 -4.50 -10.48
N ARG A 23 -6.18 -3.78 -10.87
CA ARG A 23 -6.09 -2.34 -11.18
C ARG A 23 -6.85 -1.45 -10.22
N GLN A 24 -7.96 -1.93 -9.68
CA GLN A 24 -8.81 -1.14 -8.80
C GLN A 24 -8.45 -1.42 -7.35
N GLY A 25 -8.30 -0.36 -6.56
CA GLY A 25 -8.04 -0.47 -5.14
C GLY A 25 -8.86 0.51 -4.32
N THR A 26 -8.83 0.30 -3.01
CA THR A 26 -9.42 1.19 -2.02
C THR A 26 -8.35 1.50 -0.99
N MET A 27 -8.30 2.75 -0.56
CA MET A 27 -7.45 3.19 0.53
C MET A 27 -8.24 3.99 1.56
N ARG A 28 -7.75 3.97 2.80
CA ARG A 28 -8.25 4.83 3.86
C ARG A 28 -7.36 6.05 4.06
N LEU A 29 -7.89 7.09 4.71
CA LEU A 29 -7.06 8.18 5.22
C LEU A 29 -5.94 7.63 6.11
N ALA A 30 -4.73 8.13 5.90
CA ALA A 30 -3.60 7.87 6.77
C ALA A 30 -3.87 8.49 8.15
N THR A 31 -3.44 7.80 9.20
CA THR A 31 -3.39 8.35 10.55
C THR A 31 -1.98 8.82 10.86
N ALA A 32 -1.82 9.69 11.86
CA ALA A 32 -0.49 10.08 12.34
C ALA A 32 0.35 8.86 12.78
N LEU A 33 -0.29 7.81 13.28
CA LEU A 33 0.40 6.57 13.65
C LEU A 33 0.95 5.83 12.43
N ASP A 34 0.23 5.82 11.31
CA ASP A 34 0.69 5.20 10.06
C ASP A 34 1.94 5.89 9.49
N GLU A 35 2.11 7.19 9.75
CA GLU A 35 3.26 7.97 9.29
C GLU A 35 4.46 7.87 10.24
N VAL A 36 4.22 7.83 11.55
CA VAL A 36 5.28 7.87 12.57
C VAL A 36 5.83 6.47 12.90
N GLU A 37 4.97 5.46 13.03
CA GLU A 37 5.40 4.11 13.44
C GLU A 37 6.47 3.50 12.50
N PRO A 38 6.36 3.62 11.16
CA PRO A 38 7.37 3.06 10.26
C PRO A 38 8.77 3.67 10.39
N LEU A 39 8.92 4.86 10.97
CA LEU A 39 10.22 5.52 11.17
C LEU A 39 11.16 4.70 12.07
N GLN A 40 10.60 3.81 12.90
CA GLN A 40 11.36 2.91 13.76
C GLN A 40 11.75 1.58 13.06
N ASP A 41 11.25 1.31 11.85
CA ASP A 41 11.61 0.12 11.10
C ASP A 41 13.09 0.18 10.66
N ALA A 42 13.81 -0.92 10.83
CA ALA A 42 15.23 -0.99 10.47
C ALA A 42 15.46 -0.73 8.98
N ARG A 43 14.53 -1.13 8.11
CA ARG A 43 14.60 -0.91 6.66
C ARG A 43 14.48 0.57 6.31
N VAL A 44 13.62 1.31 7.02
CA VAL A 44 13.48 2.77 6.84
C VAL A 44 14.72 3.51 7.29
N ARG A 45 15.33 3.09 8.42
CA ARG A 45 16.60 3.67 8.87
C ARG A 45 17.75 3.45 7.89
N VAL A 46 17.77 2.30 7.20
CA VAL A 46 18.78 1.97 6.18
C VAL A 46 18.47 2.69 4.86
N ASN A 47 17.19 2.80 4.50
CA ASN A 47 16.74 3.45 3.28
C ASN A 47 15.40 4.16 3.52
N GLU A 48 15.44 5.49 3.60
CA GLU A 48 14.27 6.33 3.86
C GLU A 48 13.16 6.14 2.81
N ALA A 49 13.50 5.78 1.56
CA ALA A 49 12.52 5.51 0.51
C ALA A 49 11.58 4.34 0.86
N TYR A 50 11.98 3.46 1.79
CA TYR A 50 11.15 2.36 2.26
C TYR A 50 9.96 2.82 3.11
N LEU A 51 9.96 4.07 3.59
CA LEU A 51 8.86 4.67 4.35
C LEU A 51 7.57 4.67 3.54
N SER A 52 7.63 5.09 2.27
CA SER A 52 6.46 5.14 1.39
C SER A 52 5.87 3.75 1.15
N ILE A 53 6.71 2.71 1.07
CA ILE A 53 6.27 1.33 0.91
C ILE A 53 5.46 0.88 2.13
N LEU A 54 5.99 1.13 3.33
CA LEU A 54 5.31 0.80 4.57
C LEU A 54 4.01 1.58 4.75
N LEU A 55 4.02 2.88 4.48
CA LEU A 55 2.83 3.73 4.56
C LEU A 55 1.74 3.23 3.61
N LEU A 56 2.06 3.02 2.33
CA LEU A 56 1.11 2.52 1.35
C LEU A 56 0.54 1.16 1.74
N SER A 57 1.36 0.25 2.27
CA SER A 57 0.87 -1.05 2.75
C SER A 57 -0.12 -0.96 3.92
N ARG A 58 -0.09 0.12 4.69
CA ARG A 58 -1.00 0.33 5.84
C ARG A 58 -2.33 0.98 5.44
N VAL A 59 -2.30 1.83 4.41
CA VAL A 59 -3.46 2.63 4.02
C VAL A 59 -4.25 2.02 2.86
N ILE A 60 -3.64 1.20 2.01
CA ILE A 60 -4.36 0.45 0.98
C ILE A 60 -5.11 -0.69 1.67
N THR A 61 -6.44 -0.58 1.72
CA THR A 61 -7.32 -1.56 2.36
C THR A 61 -7.68 -2.71 1.44
N ARG A 62 -7.63 -2.49 0.12
CA ARG A 62 -7.91 -3.52 -0.88
C ARG A 62 -7.25 -3.21 -2.23
N LEU A 63 -6.82 -4.24 -2.94
CA LEU A 63 -6.36 -4.16 -4.33
C LEU A 63 -6.92 -5.34 -5.12
N GLY A 64 -7.92 -5.10 -5.96
CA GLY A 64 -8.64 -6.17 -6.66
C GLY A 64 -9.36 -7.10 -5.67
N ASP A 65 -9.04 -8.38 -5.66
CA ASP A 65 -9.56 -9.34 -4.67
C ASP A 65 -8.67 -9.46 -3.43
N ILE A 66 -7.51 -8.78 -3.41
CA ILE A 66 -6.55 -8.81 -2.30
C ILE A 66 -7.03 -7.88 -1.19
N SER A 67 -7.42 -8.44 -0.05
CA SER A 67 -7.87 -7.71 1.15
C SER A 67 -6.73 -7.36 2.13
N GLN A 68 -5.56 -7.98 1.97
CA GLN A 68 -4.39 -7.71 2.81
C GLN A 68 -3.21 -7.28 1.94
N VAL A 69 -3.02 -5.98 1.79
CA VAL A 69 -1.89 -5.43 1.07
C VAL A 69 -0.69 -5.33 2.02
N ASN A 70 0.36 -6.08 1.74
CA ASN A 70 1.59 -6.08 2.54
C ASN A 70 2.72 -5.34 1.80
N PRO A 71 3.85 -5.03 2.46
CA PRO A 71 4.96 -4.31 1.83
C PRO A 71 5.49 -4.99 0.55
N ALA A 72 5.51 -6.32 0.49
CA ALA A 72 6.00 -7.06 -0.67
C ALA A 72 5.11 -6.91 -1.92
N ILE A 73 3.81 -6.65 -1.74
CA ILE A 73 2.91 -6.29 -2.83
C ILE A 73 3.23 -4.88 -3.31
N VAL A 74 3.40 -3.93 -2.38
CA VAL A 74 3.69 -2.52 -2.69
C VAL A 74 5.03 -2.36 -3.42
N GLU A 75 6.05 -3.12 -3.01
CA GLU A 75 7.36 -3.18 -3.69
C GLU A 75 7.23 -3.51 -5.19
N LYS A 76 6.26 -4.37 -5.54
CA LYS A 76 6.01 -4.82 -6.91
C LYS A 76 5.11 -3.88 -7.72
N LEU A 77 4.52 -2.83 -7.11
CA LEU A 77 3.71 -1.85 -7.84
C LEU A 77 4.58 -0.93 -8.73
N PHE A 78 5.85 -0.77 -8.39
CA PHE A 78 6.81 0.11 -9.07
C PHE A 78 7.77 -0.65 -10.01
N SER A 79 7.55 -1.95 -10.19
CA SER A 79 8.42 -2.85 -10.97
C SER A 79 8.00 -2.99 -12.42
#